data_AF-A0A353M3E3-F1
#
_entry.id   AF-A0A353M3E3-F1
#
_cell.length_a   1.000
_cell.length_b   1.000
_cell.length_c   1.000
_cell.angle_alpha   90.00
_cell.angle_beta   90.00
_cell.angle_gamma   90.00
#
_symmetry.space_group_name_H-M   'P 1'
#
loop_
_entity.id
_entity.type
_entity.pdbx_description
1 polymer ?
#
loop_
_entity_poly.entity_id
_entity_poly.type
_entity_poly.pdbx_seq_one_letter_code
_entity_poly.pdbx_strand_id
1 'polypeptide(L)'
;MAGGGSLGESPLEAAKRESWEEACIAEELPCIQLQARALIPATCFPDLADTDVENLVEYSFAVQVAPNTVKLSCEHNGLRWLGFEEAMQILKWESNKDALRELHATLT
;
A
#
# COMPACT_ATOMS: atom_id res chain seq x y z
N MET A 1 -2.23 -3.92 -2.21
CA MET A 1 -3.12 -3.16 -1.33
C MET A 1 -2.70 -1.73 -1.43
N ALA A 2 -3.66 -0.87 -1.75
CA ALA A 2 -3.45 0.55 -1.98
C ALA A 2 -4.80 1.23 -1.86
N GLY A 3 -4.89 2.25 -1.03
CA GLY A 3 -6.12 2.95 -0.78
C GLY A 3 -5.91 4.44 -0.54
N GLY A 4 -7.00 5.19 -0.65
CA GLY A 4 -6.99 6.64 -0.54
C GLY A 4 -7.14 7.10 0.90
N GLY A 5 -6.56 8.25 1.23
CA GLY A 5 -6.84 8.92 2.51
C GLY A 5 -8.20 9.62 2.48
N SER A 6 -8.88 9.65 3.62
CA SER A 6 -10.09 10.45 3.84
C SER A 6 -9.77 11.82 4.44
N LEU A 7 -10.71 12.77 4.35
CA LEU A 7 -10.50 14.11 4.91
C LEU A 7 -10.24 14.05 6.42
N GLY A 8 -9.10 14.59 6.85
CA GLY A 8 -8.68 14.60 8.25
C GLY A 8 -7.94 13.35 8.71
N GLU A 9 -7.77 12.36 7.82
CA GLU A 9 -7.02 11.14 8.07
C GLU A 9 -5.53 11.35 7.75
N SER A 10 -4.64 10.93 8.65
CA SER A 10 -3.21 10.86 8.37
C SER A 10 -2.88 9.69 7.42
N PRO A 11 -1.75 9.72 6.69
CA PRO A 11 -1.36 8.61 5.83
C PRO A 11 -1.27 7.25 6.55
N LEU A 12 -0.87 7.24 7.83
CA LEU A 12 -0.79 6.02 8.62
C LEU A 12 -2.19 5.50 9.02
N GLU A 13 -3.11 6.38 9.39
CA GLU A 13 -4.50 6.00 9.70
C GLU A 13 -5.17 5.40 8.45
N ALA A 14 -5.00 6.04 7.29
CA ALA A 14 -5.49 5.53 6.02
C ALA A 14 -4.90 4.15 5.71
N ALA A 15 -3.59 3.97 5.82
CA ALA A 15 -2.94 2.69 5.56
C ALA A 15 -3.47 1.56 6.47
N LYS A 16 -3.77 1.86 7.74
CA LYS A 16 -4.35 0.90 8.69
C LYS A 16 -5.79 0.53 8.34
N ARG A 17 -6.64 1.54 8.10
CA ARG A 17 -8.04 1.33 7.70
C ARG A 17 -8.13 0.52 6.41
N GLU A 18 -7.37 0.90 5.38
CA GLU A 18 -7.36 0.21 4.08
C GLU A 18 -6.82 -1.23 4.23
N SER A 19 -5.79 -1.46 5.06
CA SER A 19 -5.30 -2.83 5.34
C SER A 19 -6.34 -3.70 6.05
N TRP A 20 -7.18 -3.10 6.89
CA TRP A 20 -8.31 -3.77 7.53
C TRP A 20 -9.43 -4.06 6.52
N GLU A 21 -9.84 -3.06 5.74
CA GLU A 21 -10.92 -3.16 4.75
C GLU A 21 -10.59 -4.15 3.63
N GLU A 22 -9.37 -4.13 3.10
CA GLU A 22 -8.94 -4.97 1.99
C GLU A 22 -8.51 -6.39 2.40
N ALA A 23 -8.03 -6.58 3.63
CA ALA A 23 -7.31 -7.80 4.04
C ALA A 23 -7.56 -8.30 5.47
N CYS A 24 -8.45 -7.65 6.24
CA CYS A 24 -8.69 -7.94 7.66
C CYS A 24 -7.40 -7.93 8.52
N ILE A 25 -6.43 -7.08 8.16
CA ILE A 25 -5.22 -6.88 8.97
C ILE A 25 -5.57 -5.95 10.13
N ALA A 26 -5.33 -6.41 11.36
CA ALA A 26 -5.68 -5.68 12.57
C ALA A 26 -4.96 -4.33 12.65
N GLU A 27 -5.71 -3.26 12.93
CA GLU A 27 -5.21 -1.88 12.95
C GLU A 27 -4.23 -1.61 14.09
N GLU A 28 -4.24 -2.43 15.14
CA GLU A 28 -3.33 -2.34 16.28
C GLU A 28 -1.91 -2.81 15.93
N LEU A 29 -1.74 -3.53 14.81
CA LEU A 29 -0.42 -3.99 14.40
C LEU A 29 0.50 -2.80 14.10
N PRO A 30 1.79 -2.89 14.51
CA PRO A 30 2.75 -1.86 14.20
C PRO A 30 3.04 -1.85 12.70
N CYS A 31 3.01 -0.65 12.12
CA CYS A 31 3.43 -0.42 10.74
C CYS A 31 4.82 0.21 10.72
N ILE A 32 5.64 -0.21 9.77
CA ILE A 32 6.90 0.45 9.43
C ILE A 32 6.58 1.43 8.31
N GLN A 33 6.78 2.72 8.54
CA GLN A 33 6.72 3.72 7.49
C GLN A 33 8.01 3.68 6.67
N LEU A 34 7.87 3.52 5.36
CA LEU A 34 8.98 3.54 4.41
C LEU A 34 9.21 4.96 3.89
N GLN A 35 10.44 5.25 3.46
CA GLN A 35 10.81 6.50 2.81
C GLN A 35 10.37 6.55 1.35
N ALA A 36 10.23 5.38 0.72
CA ALA A 36 9.72 5.21 -0.62
C ALA A 36 8.33 5.83 -0.74
N ARG A 37 8.25 6.81 -1.64
CA ARG A 37 7.05 7.56 -1.97
C ARG A 37 7.05 7.88 -3.45
N ALA A 38 5.87 8.01 -4.03
CA ALA A 38 5.70 8.37 -5.42
C ALA A 38 4.69 9.51 -5.58
N LEU A 39 4.79 10.21 -6.70
CA LEU A 39 3.74 11.12 -7.15
C LEU A 39 2.89 10.37 -8.18
N ILE A 40 1.60 10.24 -7.88
CA ILE A 40 0.63 9.60 -8.78
C ILE A 40 -0.19 10.71 -9.44
N PRO A 41 -0.26 10.76 -10.79
CA PRO A 41 -1.07 11.75 -11.47
C PRO A 41 -2.53 11.69 -10.99
N ALA A 42 -3.13 12.85 -10.72
CA ALA A 42 -4.52 12.93 -10.28
C ALA A 42 -5.50 12.36 -11.32
N THR A 43 -5.11 12.33 -12.59
CA THR A 43 -5.86 11.72 -13.69
C THR A 43 -6.09 10.21 -13.52
N CYS A 44 -5.36 9.54 -12.62
CA CYS A 44 -5.62 8.16 -12.24
C CYS A 44 -6.88 8.00 -11.35
N PHE A 45 -7.39 9.09 -10.78
CA PHE A 45 -8.50 9.10 -9.84
C PHE A 45 -9.68 9.89 -10.41
N PRO A 46 -10.77 9.21 -10.83
CA PRO A 46 -11.92 9.88 -11.45
C PRO A 46 -12.52 11.00 -10.61
N ASP A 47 -12.49 10.84 -9.28
CA ASP A 47 -13.06 11.82 -8.33
C ASP A 47 -12.29 13.14 -8.29
N LEU A 48 -11.09 13.19 -8.87
CA LEU A 48 -10.25 14.40 -8.96
C LEU A 48 -10.29 15.07 -10.33
N ALA A 49 -11.08 14.57 -11.28
CA ALA A 49 -11.09 15.03 -12.68
C ALA A 49 -11.41 16.53 -12.83
N ASP A 50 -12.23 17.09 -11.93
CA ASP A 50 -12.65 18.50 -11.94
C ASP A 50 -11.88 19.37 -10.92
N THR A 51 -10.75 18.89 -10.41
CA THR A 51 -9.94 19.61 -9.42
C THR A 51 -8.64 20.14 -10.03
N ASP A 52 -8.07 21.19 -9.43
CA ASP A 52 -6.74 21.72 -9.80
C ASP A 52 -5.58 20.87 -9.24
N VAL A 53 -5.85 19.69 -8.67
CA VAL A 53 -4.83 18.80 -8.13
C VAL A 53 -4.13 18.08 -9.28
N GLU A 54 -2.82 18.29 -9.44
CA GLU A 54 -2.07 17.62 -10.51
C GLU A 54 -1.59 16.22 -10.11
N ASN A 55 -1.15 16.05 -8.85
CA ASN A 55 -0.57 14.81 -8.35
C ASN A 55 -0.98 14.57 -6.88
N LEU A 56 -1.13 13.31 -6.52
CA LEU A 56 -1.22 12.83 -5.16
C LEU A 56 0.11 12.19 -4.74
N VAL A 57 0.39 12.22 -3.43
CA VAL A 57 1.54 11.51 -2.87
C VAL A 57 1.11 10.11 -2.43
N GLU A 58 1.74 9.08 -3.00
CA GLU A 58 1.66 7.71 -2.52
C GLU A 58 2.68 7.52 -1.40
N TYR A 59 2.21 7.22 -0.19
CA TYR A 59 3.03 6.86 0.96
C TYR A 59 3.06 5.35 1.14
N SER A 60 4.24 4.79 1.43
CA SER A 60 4.40 3.34 1.57
C SER A 60 4.57 2.91 3.03
N PHE A 61 3.92 1.81 3.39
CA PHE A 61 3.99 1.21 4.71
C PHE A 61 4.14 -0.31 4.60
N ALA A 62 4.78 -0.91 5.59
CA ALA A 62 4.86 -2.35 5.75
C ALA A 62 4.27 -2.79 7.09
N VAL A 63 3.60 -3.93 7.10
CA VAL A 63 3.05 -4.55 8.30
C VAL A 63 3.41 -6.02 8.32
N GLN A 64 3.90 -6.49 9.47
CA GLN A 64 4.20 -7.90 9.67
C GLN A 64 2.93 -8.63 10.09
N VAL A 65 2.57 -9.68 9.35
CA VAL A 65 1.36 -10.47 9.62
C VAL A 65 1.67 -11.96 9.62
N ALA A 66 0.85 -12.73 10.31
CA ALA A 66 0.88 -14.18 10.18
C ALA A 66 0.15 -14.58 8.88
N PRO A 67 0.71 -15.48 8.06
CA PRO A 67 0.11 -15.82 6.76
C PRO A 67 -1.36 -16.26 6.77
N ASN A 68 -1.83 -16.80 7.90
CA ASN A 68 -3.19 -17.32 8.09
C ASN A 68 -4.21 -16.28 8.58
N THR A 69 -3.81 -15.02 8.83
CA THR A 69 -4.72 -13.99 9.33
C THR A 69 -5.30 -13.10 8.22
N VAL A 70 -4.72 -13.13 7.02
CA VAL A 70 -5.16 -12.29 5.90
C VAL A 70 -6.41 -12.86 5.24
N LYS A 71 -7.47 -12.04 5.13
CA LYS A 71 -8.72 -12.37 4.44
C LYS A 71 -9.07 -11.23 3.49
N LEU A 72 -9.00 -11.52 2.19
CA LEU A 72 -9.22 -10.51 1.17
C LEU A 72 -10.69 -10.08 1.07
N SER A 73 -10.90 -8.79 0.84
CA SER A 73 -12.17 -8.22 0.38
C SER A 73 -12.44 -8.58 -1.09
N CYS A 74 -13.59 -8.16 -1.60
CA CYS A 74 -13.96 -8.37 -3.01
C CYS A 74 -13.13 -7.54 -4.01
N GLU A 75 -12.34 -6.56 -3.55
CA GLU A 75 -11.46 -5.77 -4.39
C GLU A 75 -10.28 -6.58 -4.94
N HIS A 76 -9.97 -7.71 -4.29
CA HIS A 76 -8.88 -8.60 -4.65
C HIS A 76 -9.40 -9.99 -5.02
N ASN A 77 -8.81 -10.59 -6.05
CA ASN A 77 -9.18 -11.93 -6.52
C ASN A 77 -8.26 -13.05 -6.00
N GLY A 78 -7.19 -12.71 -5.29
CA GLY A 78 -6.24 -13.69 -4.76
C GLY A 78 -5.05 -13.06 -4.04
N LEU A 79 -4.43 -13.87 -3.17
CA LEU A 79 -3.24 -13.53 -2.39
C LEU A 79 -2.17 -14.61 -2.62
N ARG A 80 -0.90 -14.20 -2.72
CA ARG A 80 0.24 -15.12 -2.72
C ARG A 80 1.34 -14.57 -1.82
N TRP A 81 1.91 -15.45 -0.99
CA TRP A 81 3.15 -15.20 -0.26
C TRP A 81 4.33 -15.57 -1.17
N LEU A 82 5.27 -14.65 -1.36
CA LEU A 82 6.38 -14.78 -2.31
C LEU A 82 7.71 -14.39 -1.67
N GLY A 83 8.81 -14.90 -2.23
CA GLY A 83 10.14 -14.38 -1.94
C GLY A 83 10.37 -13.00 -2.59
N PHE A 84 11.39 -12.27 -2.13
CA PHE A 84 11.74 -10.94 -2.64
C PHE A 84 11.92 -10.93 -4.17
N GLU A 85 12.77 -11.79 -4.70
CA GLU A 85 13.07 -11.84 -6.14
C GLU A 85 11.83 -12.17 -7.00
N GLU A 86 10.98 -13.09 -6.54
CA GLU A 86 9.76 -13.46 -7.25
C GLU A 86 8.75 -12.31 -7.25
N ALA A 87 8.58 -11.62 -6.12
CA ALA A 87 7.70 -10.46 -6.02
C ALA A 87 8.17 -9.32 -6.94
N MET A 88 9.49 -9.07 -7.01
CA MET A 88 10.09 -8.06 -7.89
C MET A 88 9.81 -8.29 -9.39
N GLN A 89 9.67 -9.56 -9.80
CA GLN A 89 9.33 -9.92 -11.19
C GLN A 89 7.86 -9.69 -11.53
N ILE A 90 6.96 -9.77 -10.55
CA ILE A 90 5.50 -9.72 -10.76
C ILE A 90 4.96 -8.30 -10.57
N LEU A 91 5.59 -7.49 -9.72
CA LEU A 91 5.18 -6.10 -9.50
C LEU A 91 5.26 -5.29 -10.81
N LYS A 92 4.16 -4.61 -11.14
CA LYS A 92 4.03 -3.81 -12.35
C LYS A 92 4.66 -2.43 -12.23
N TRP A 93 4.44 -1.76 -11.09
CA TRP A 93 4.81 -0.36 -10.87
C TRP A 93 6.18 -0.24 -10.20
N GLU A 94 6.96 0.75 -10.64
CA GLU A 94 8.30 0.95 -10.09
C GLU A 94 8.25 1.47 -8.64
N SER A 95 7.23 2.28 -8.28
CA SER A 95 7.05 2.73 -6.89
C SER A 95 6.89 1.56 -5.92
N ASN A 96 6.08 0.55 -6.29
CA ASN A 96 5.91 -0.66 -5.49
C ASN A 96 7.22 -1.45 -5.36
N LYS A 97 8.03 -1.48 -6.43
CA LYS A 97 9.35 -2.13 -6.42
C LYS A 97 10.33 -1.40 -5.53
N ASP A 98 10.35 -0.07 -5.57
CA ASP A 98 11.20 0.76 -4.70
C ASP A 98 10.85 0.56 -3.22
N ALA A 99 9.56 0.56 -2.88
CA ALA A 99 9.09 0.25 -1.54
C ALA A 99 9.51 -1.16 -1.09
N LEU A 100 9.38 -2.17 -1.96
CA LEU A 100 9.79 -3.54 -1.63
C LEU A 100 11.32 -3.66 -1.47
N ARG A 101 12.12 -2.98 -2.30
CA ARG A 101 13.59 -2.92 -2.18
C ARG A 101 14.01 -2.29 -0.86
N GLU A 102 13.42 -1.17 -0.49
CA GLU A 102 13.69 -0.51 0.79
C GLU A 102 13.32 -1.41 1.97
N LEU A 103 12.13 -2.01 1.94
CA LEU A 103 11.69 -2.93 2.99
C LEU A 103 12.65 -4.11 3.13
N HIS A 104 13.05 -4.71 2.01
CA HIS A 104 14.01 -5.82 2.02
C HIS A 104 15.33 -5.40 2.68
N ALA A 105 15.92 -4.28 2.24
CA ALA A 105 17.16 -3.76 2.82
C ALA A 105 17.04 -3.35 4.29
N THR A 106 15.83 -2.97 4.75
CA THR A 106 15.57 -2.62 6.15
C THR A 106 15.50 -3.85 7.07
N LEU A 107 15.09 -5.00 6.51
CA LEU A 107 14.89 -6.23 7.27
C LEU A 107 16.08 -7.21 7.21
N THR A 108 17.06 -6.95 6.33
CA THR A 108 18.28 -7.76 6.15
C THR A 108 19.50 -7.09 6.76
#